data_AF-A0A2V8L576-F1
#
_entry.id   AF-A0A2V8L576-F1
#
_cell.length_a   1.000
_cell.length_b   1.000
_cell.length_c   1.000
_cell.angle_alpha   90.00
_cell.angle_beta   90.00
_cell.angle_gamma   90.00
#
_symmetry.space_group_name_H-M   'P 1'
#
loop_
_entity.id
_entity.type
_entity.pdbx_description
1 polymer ?
#
loop_
_entity_poly.entity_id
_entity_poly.type
_entity_poly.pdbx_seq_one_letter_code
_entity_poly.pdbx_strand_id
1 'polypeptide(L)'
;MNYVSLVKRGRLIVAIVGLLCVALAGALVWRTAAIRRSHASESQRKYNARVRDGVGSEVQFADSGDEGNCRASADSVSHFIFKRSGAILHGKTKTRLARMEASTLAGNNRRISLDQLSEVLAQTAIERISKLSDSDINHASESLRGFDAPDLPDSFRRGRNTVKLRASKGSSLTPEQFVAQAKAIRSADDASKNIFQAAAKTAIVDELGKRSRSLGDAVPERFGSSGGLTPIQVVLLAYSIVADDPLTDSEANSQNHMVEVRDGMTRITGQTYASPDGHLAYGNNGYLFSTPLDLAFDDETVNLLLDHIAERSANQ
;
A
#
# COMPACT_ATOMS: atom_id res chain seq x y z
N MET A 1 -48.87 16.56 60.36
CA MET A 1 -48.71 16.24 58.92
C MET A 1 -47.23 16.06 58.61
N ASN A 2 -46.84 14.85 58.21
CA ASN A 2 -45.44 14.39 58.13
C ASN A 2 -44.71 14.86 56.85
N TYR A 3 -44.23 16.11 56.84
CA TYR A 3 -43.43 16.64 55.73
C TYR A 3 -42.02 15.99 55.62
N VAL A 4 -41.51 15.42 56.70
CA VAL A 4 -40.15 14.81 56.73
C VAL A 4 -40.09 13.47 55.99
N SER A 5 -41.21 12.74 55.84
CA SER A 5 -41.22 11.45 55.13
C SER A 5 -41.28 11.60 53.60
N LEU A 6 -41.92 12.66 53.10
CA LEU A 6 -42.02 12.96 51.67
C LEU A 6 -40.67 13.39 51.07
N VAL A 7 -39.91 14.24 51.78
CA VAL A 7 -38.59 14.71 51.32
C VAL A 7 -37.56 13.57 51.29
N LYS A 8 -37.59 12.65 52.27
CA LYS A 8 -36.73 11.46 52.28
C LYS A 8 -37.07 10.48 51.15
N ARG A 9 -38.35 10.28 50.84
CA ARG A 9 -38.80 9.44 49.72
C ARG A 9 -38.44 10.06 48.36
N GLY A 10 -38.58 11.38 48.22
CA GLY A 10 -38.17 12.11 47.01
C GLY A 10 -36.67 11.99 46.72
N ARG A 11 -35.82 12.13 47.75
CA ARG A 11 -34.36 11.96 47.62
C ARG A 11 -33.96 10.54 47.19
N LEU A 12 -34.62 9.50 47.72
CA LEU A 12 -34.36 8.12 47.34
C LEU A 12 -34.75 7.86 45.86
N ILE A 13 -35.91 8.37 45.43
CA ILE A 13 -36.37 8.21 44.04
C ILE A 13 -35.41 8.90 43.07
N VAL A 14 -34.97 10.13 43.38
CA VAL A 14 -33.99 10.84 42.55
C VAL A 14 -32.66 10.09 42.47
N ALA A 15 -32.18 9.50 43.57
CA ALA A 15 -30.95 8.71 43.57
C ALA A 15 -31.08 7.43 42.73
N ILE A 16 -32.21 6.72 42.82
CA ILE A 16 -32.49 5.50 42.04
C ILE A 16 -32.62 5.83 40.55
N VAL A 17 -33.34 6.89 40.21
CA VAL A 17 -33.48 7.35 38.81
C VAL A 17 -32.13 7.79 38.25
N GLY A 18 -31.31 8.51 39.04
CA GLY A 18 -29.95 8.88 38.66
C GLY A 18 -29.05 7.67 38.39
N LEU A 19 -29.06 6.67 39.29
CA LEU A 19 -28.31 5.43 39.12
C LEU A 19 -28.76 4.61 37.90
N LEU A 20 -30.07 4.53 37.66
CA LEU A 20 -30.62 3.86 36.47
C LEU A 20 -30.21 4.57 35.18
N CYS A 21 -30.21 5.91 35.16
CA CYS A 21 -29.76 6.67 34.00
C CYS A 21 -28.26 6.46 33.72
N VAL A 22 -27.41 6.41 34.76
CA VAL A 22 -25.97 6.14 34.61
C VAL A 22 -25.72 4.70 34.14
N ALA A 23 -26.44 3.71 34.67
CA ALA A 23 -26.34 2.33 34.23
C ALA A 23 -26.80 2.15 32.77
N LEU A 24 -27.88 2.81 32.36
CA LEU A 24 -28.37 2.82 30.97
C LEU A 24 -27.38 3.50 30.02
N ALA A 25 -26.80 4.64 30.41
CA ALA A 25 -25.75 5.31 29.64
C ALA A 25 -24.50 4.43 29.50
N GLY A 26 -24.07 3.78 30.59
CA GLY A 26 -22.96 2.82 30.56
C GLY A 26 -23.22 1.61 29.65
N ALA A 27 -24.44 1.05 29.68
CA ALA A 27 -24.84 -0.06 28.82
C ALA A 27 -24.90 0.34 27.32
N LEU A 28 -25.33 1.57 27.01
CA LEU A 28 -25.36 2.10 25.65
C LEU A 28 -23.95 2.36 25.10
N VAL A 29 -23.04 2.92 25.92
CA VAL A 29 -21.63 3.10 25.56
C VAL A 29 -20.94 1.76 25.36
N TRP A 30 -21.21 0.77 26.21
CA TRP A 30 -20.62 -0.56 26.07
C TRP A 30 -21.14 -1.32 24.84
N ARG A 31 -22.45 -1.24 24.54
CA ARG A 31 -23.03 -1.83 23.32
C ARG A 31 -22.47 -1.19 22.05
N THR A 32 -22.36 0.14 22.01
CA THR A 32 -21.78 0.82 20.83
C THR A 32 -20.30 0.51 20.66
N ALA A 33 -19.53 0.41 21.75
CA ALA A 33 -18.14 -0.04 21.69
C ALA A 33 -18.01 -1.52 21.24
N ALA A 34 -18.88 -2.40 21.72
CA ALA A 34 -18.90 -3.81 21.34
C ALA A 34 -19.27 -3.99 19.85
N ILE A 35 -20.28 -3.26 19.35
CA ILE A 35 -20.68 -3.25 17.93
C ILE A 35 -19.55 -2.69 17.05
N ARG A 36 -18.87 -1.62 17.47
CA ARG A 36 -17.71 -1.09 16.74
C ARG A 36 -16.55 -2.10 16.70
N ARG A 37 -16.28 -2.80 17.81
CA ARG A 37 -15.26 -3.87 17.86
C ARG A 37 -15.64 -5.07 16.99
N SER A 38 -16.90 -5.49 16.98
CA SER A 38 -17.35 -6.60 16.14
C SER A 38 -17.24 -6.26 14.66
N HIS A 39 -17.69 -5.07 14.23
CA HIS A 39 -17.53 -4.62 12.85
C HIS A 39 -16.07 -4.45 12.45
N ALA A 40 -15.22 -3.92 13.33
CA ALA A 40 -13.78 -3.84 13.09
C ALA A 40 -13.16 -5.24 12.93
N SER A 41 -13.55 -6.20 13.78
CA SER A 41 -13.04 -7.58 13.69
C SER A 41 -13.53 -8.31 12.44
N GLU A 42 -14.76 -8.08 12.00
CA GLU A 42 -15.31 -8.67 10.78
C GLU A 42 -14.65 -8.06 9.54
N SER A 43 -14.47 -6.73 9.53
CA SER A 43 -13.77 -6.02 8.44
C SER A 43 -12.32 -6.50 8.33
N GLN A 44 -11.63 -6.67 9.47
CA GLN A 44 -10.27 -7.22 9.49
C GLN A 44 -10.23 -8.66 8.96
N ARG A 45 -11.17 -9.52 9.36
CA ARG A 45 -11.25 -10.90 8.85
C ARG A 45 -11.48 -10.95 7.35
N LYS A 46 -12.40 -10.12 6.83
CA LYS A 46 -12.66 -10.00 5.38
C LYS A 46 -11.42 -9.49 4.65
N TYR A 47 -10.76 -8.49 5.20
CA TYR A 47 -9.51 -7.99 4.64
C TYR A 47 -8.42 -9.07 4.60
N ASN A 48 -8.17 -9.78 5.71
CA ASN A 48 -7.18 -10.85 5.77
C ASN A 48 -7.52 -12.00 4.79
N ALA A 49 -8.80 -12.33 4.61
CA ALA A 49 -9.22 -13.29 3.59
C ALA A 49 -8.85 -12.81 2.18
N ARG A 50 -9.11 -11.53 1.85
CA ARG A 50 -8.72 -10.97 0.55
C ARG A 50 -7.20 -10.95 0.34
N VAL A 51 -6.40 -10.70 1.39
CA VAL A 51 -4.93 -10.82 1.31
C VAL A 51 -4.51 -12.25 1.00
N ARG A 52 -5.14 -13.25 1.64
CA ARG A 52 -4.87 -14.67 1.35
C ARG A 52 -5.27 -15.05 -0.08
N ASP A 53 -6.41 -14.56 -0.55
CA ASP A 53 -6.87 -14.79 -1.92
C ASP A 53 -5.96 -14.13 -2.96
N GLY A 54 -5.33 -13.00 -2.62
CA GLY A 54 -4.32 -12.34 -3.45
C GLY A 54 -2.94 -12.99 -3.27
N VAL A 55 -2.01 -12.26 -2.66
CA VAL A 55 -0.62 -12.71 -2.49
C VAL A 55 -0.48 -14.08 -1.82
N GLY A 56 -1.38 -14.44 -0.91
CA GLY A 56 -1.29 -15.73 -0.21
C GLY A 56 -1.55 -16.95 -1.09
N SER A 57 -2.22 -16.79 -2.24
CA SER A 57 -2.60 -17.90 -3.13
C SER A 57 -2.00 -17.79 -4.54
N GLU A 58 -1.76 -16.58 -5.02
CA GLU A 58 -1.24 -16.34 -6.37
C GLU A 58 0.29 -16.20 -6.42
N VAL A 59 0.95 -16.07 -5.26
CA VAL A 59 2.40 -15.97 -5.17
C VAL A 59 3.00 -17.20 -4.48
N GLN A 60 3.88 -17.89 -5.20
CA GLN A 60 4.72 -18.96 -4.66
C GLN A 60 5.96 -18.35 -4.01
N PHE A 61 6.21 -18.68 -2.74
CA PHE A 61 7.42 -18.33 -2.02
C PHE A 61 8.30 -19.57 -1.84
N ALA A 62 9.61 -19.40 -2.04
CA ALA A 62 10.58 -20.42 -1.66
C ALA A 62 10.77 -20.44 -0.15
N ASP A 63 11.08 -21.62 0.40
CA ASP A 63 11.32 -21.84 1.82
C ASP A 63 12.80 -22.13 2.10
N SER A 64 13.22 -21.95 3.36
CA SER A 64 14.57 -22.36 3.78
C SER A 64 14.77 -23.87 3.55
N GLY A 65 15.89 -24.24 2.91
CA GLY A 65 16.17 -25.61 2.49
C GLY A 65 15.53 -26.02 1.16
N ASP A 66 14.90 -25.08 0.45
CA ASP A 66 14.32 -25.27 -0.89
C ASP A 66 14.85 -24.21 -1.86
N GLU A 67 16.18 -24.01 -1.86
CA GLU A 67 16.84 -23.00 -2.69
C GLU A 67 16.59 -23.24 -4.19
N GLY A 68 16.34 -24.49 -4.59
CA GLY A 68 15.99 -24.86 -5.97
C GLY A 68 14.72 -24.18 -6.50
N ASN A 69 13.79 -23.81 -5.62
CA ASN A 69 12.53 -23.16 -5.99
C ASN A 69 12.59 -21.61 -5.98
N CYS A 70 13.74 -21.00 -5.68
CA CYS A 70 13.90 -19.54 -5.69
C CYS A 70 13.59 -18.92 -7.07
N ARG A 71 13.90 -19.63 -8.16
CA ARG A 71 13.58 -19.17 -9.51
C ARG A 71 12.07 -19.16 -9.77
N ALA A 72 11.38 -20.25 -9.41
CA ALA A 72 9.92 -20.34 -9.52
C ALA A 72 9.22 -19.26 -8.68
N SER A 73 9.75 -18.98 -7.49
CA SER A 73 9.25 -17.90 -6.64
C SER A 73 9.42 -16.51 -7.28
N ALA A 74 10.59 -16.20 -7.83
CA ALA A 74 10.82 -14.94 -8.54
C ALA A 74 9.94 -14.79 -9.80
N ASP A 75 9.72 -15.88 -10.54
CA ASP A 75 8.82 -15.90 -11.69
C ASP A 75 7.36 -15.71 -11.27
N SER A 76 6.92 -16.33 -10.18
CA SER A 76 5.56 -16.17 -9.63
C SER A 76 5.29 -14.74 -9.18
N VAL A 77 6.23 -14.11 -8.45
CA VAL A 77 6.15 -12.69 -8.06
C VAL A 77 6.07 -11.78 -9.28
N SER A 78 6.95 -12.01 -10.27
CA SER A 78 6.92 -11.23 -11.51
C SER A 78 5.60 -11.40 -12.26
N HIS A 79 5.03 -12.60 -12.29
CA HIS A 79 3.75 -12.85 -12.95
C HIS A 79 2.60 -12.15 -12.22
N PHE A 80 2.58 -12.22 -10.89
CA PHE A 80 1.60 -11.53 -10.05
C PHE A 80 1.62 -10.01 -10.27
N ILE A 81 2.80 -9.39 -10.26
CA ILE A 81 2.97 -7.95 -10.53
C ILE A 81 2.50 -7.60 -11.95
N PHE A 82 2.89 -8.40 -12.95
CA PHE A 82 2.51 -8.19 -14.34
C PHE A 82 1.00 -8.23 -14.55
N LYS A 83 0.30 -9.23 -13.98
CA LYS A 83 -1.16 -9.35 -14.13
C LYS A 83 -1.93 -8.16 -13.56
N ARG A 84 -1.40 -7.53 -12.51
CA ARG A 84 -2.09 -6.46 -11.78
C ARG A 84 -1.78 -5.08 -12.31
N SER A 85 -0.59 -4.89 -12.88
CA SER A 85 -0.05 -3.58 -13.20
C SER A 85 0.65 -3.46 -14.55
N GLY A 86 0.88 -4.58 -15.23
CA GLY A 86 1.62 -4.63 -16.50
C GLY A 86 3.13 -4.44 -16.34
N ALA A 87 3.63 -4.16 -15.13
CA ALA A 87 5.06 -4.03 -14.89
C ALA A 87 5.79 -5.37 -15.08
N ILE A 88 6.95 -5.32 -15.74
CA ILE A 88 7.71 -6.50 -16.14
C ILE A 88 9.07 -6.50 -15.43
N LEU A 89 9.38 -7.58 -14.71
CA LEU A 89 10.74 -7.86 -14.28
C LEU A 89 11.43 -8.69 -15.37
N HIS A 90 12.44 -8.13 -16.04
CA HIS A 90 13.10 -8.84 -17.13
C HIS A 90 14.03 -9.95 -16.62
N GLY A 91 14.39 -10.88 -17.51
CA GLY A 91 15.07 -12.14 -17.17
C GLY A 91 16.36 -11.98 -16.36
N LYS A 92 17.16 -10.93 -16.61
CA LYS A 92 18.39 -10.65 -15.85
C LYS A 92 18.07 -10.22 -14.41
N THR A 93 17.15 -9.27 -14.25
CA THR A 93 16.67 -8.79 -12.94
C THR A 93 16.03 -9.93 -12.13
N LYS A 94 15.18 -10.75 -12.75
CA LYS A 94 14.59 -11.93 -12.11
C LYS A 94 15.63 -12.97 -11.68
N THR A 95 16.61 -13.25 -12.55
CA THR A 95 17.69 -14.19 -12.22
C THR A 95 18.53 -13.68 -11.05
N ARG A 96 18.80 -12.36 -11.02
CA ARG A 96 19.49 -11.72 -9.90
C ARG A 96 18.69 -11.82 -8.61
N LEU A 97 17.40 -11.50 -8.64
CA LEU A 97 16.49 -11.60 -7.49
C LEU A 97 16.45 -13.03 -6.93
N ALA A 98 16.27 -14.04 -7.79
CA ALA A 98 16.27 -15.44 -7.40
C ALA A 98 17.59 -15.88 -6.73
N ARG A 99 18.73 -15.40 -7.24
CA ARG A 99 20.04 -15.67 -6.63
C ARG A 99 20.18 -15.02 -5.24
N MET A 100 19.73 -13.78 -5.09
CA MET A 100 19.74 -13.10 -3.80
C MET A 100 18.82 -13.78 -2.79
N GLU A 101 17.66 -14.26 -3.24
CA GLU A 101 16.74 -15.06 -2.43
C GLU A 101 17.42 -16.34 -1.94
N ALA A 102 17.99 -17.14 -2.85
CA ALA A 102 18.69 -18.38 -2.53
C ALA A 102 19.83 -18.14 -1.52
N SER A 103 20.63 -17.09 -1.72
CA SER A 103 21.71 -16.73 -0.81
C SER A 103 21.20 -16.35 0.58
N THR A 104 20.04 -15.69 0.67
CA THR A 104 19.41 -15.32 1.94
C THR A 104 18.80 -16.52 2.64
N LEU A 105 18.13 -17.42 1.90
CA LEU A 105 17.51 -18.62 2.45
C LEU A 105 18.53 -19.66 2.92
N ALA A 106 19.70 -19.72 2.26
CA ALA A 106 20.85 -20.52 2.69
C ALA A 106 21.61 -19.90 3.89
N GLY A 107 21.21 -18.72 4.36
CA GLY A 107 21.86 -18.03 5.49
C GLY A 107 23.17 -17.32 5.16
N ASN A 108 23.57 -17.25 3.89
CA ASN A 108 24.78 -16.53 3.46
C ASN A 108 24.60 -15.02 3.52
N ASN A 109 23.37 -14.54 3.35
CA ASN A 109 23.00 -13.13 3.50
C ASN A 109 21.93 -13.00 4.57
N ARG A 110 21.98 -11.92 5.36
CA ARG A 110 20.92 -11.63 6.33
C ARG A 110 19.69 -11.05 5.63
N ARG A 111 18.53 -11.30 6.25
CA ARG A 111 17.27 -10.65 5.94
C ARG A 111 17.31 -9.15 6.28
N ILE A 112 16.45 -8.37 5.63
CA ILE A 112 16.36 -6.92 5.79
C ILE A 112 15.25 -6.56 6.78
N SER A 113 15.55 -5.73 7.78
CA SER A 113 14.53 -5.20 8.69
C SER A 113 13.64 -4.14 8.01
N LEU A 114 12.45 -3.86 8.56
CA LEU A 114 11.58 -2.82 8.01
C LEU A 114 12.21 -1.42 8.00
N ASP A 115 13.00 -1.08 9.03
CA ASP A 115 13.71 0.21 9.07
C ASP A 115 14.76 0.30 7.95
N GLN A 116 15.54 -0.76 7.75
CA GLN A 116 16.51 -0.83 6.65
C GLN A 116 15.82 -0.79 5.30
N LEU A 117 14.69 -1.47 5.13
CA LEU A 117 13.91 -1.39 3.90
C LEU A 117 13.43 0.04 3.64
N SER A 118 12.96 0.76 4.67
CA SER A 118 12.50 2.14 4.51
C SER A 118 13.63 3.07 4.05
N GLU A 119 14.84 2.86 4.55
CA GLU A 119 16.03 3.61 4.16
C GLU A 119 16.44 3.29 2.72
N VAL A 120 16.46 2.00 2.36
CA VAL A 120 16.78 1.51 1.02
C VAL A 120 15.78 2.06 -0.02
N LEU A 121 14.48 2.04 0.29
CA LEU A 121 13.45 2.60 -0.60
C LEU A 121 13.58 4.12 -0.74
N ALA A 122 13.84 4.84 0.37
CA ALA A 122 14.04 6.29 0.34
C ALA A 122 15.27 6.67 -0.49
N GLN A 123 16.39 5.95 -0.30
CA GLN A 123 17.62 6.15 -1.05
C GLN A 123 17.39 5.89 -2.55
N THR A 124 16.80 4.74 -2.88
CA THR A 124 16.47 4.36 -4.28
C THR A 124 15.58 5.42 -4.93
N ALA A 125 14.58 5.94 -4.21
CA ALA A 125 13.67 6.96 -4.74
C ALA A 125 14.40 8.28 -5.04
N ILE A 126 15.25 8.77 -4.14
CA ILE A 126 16.00 10.03 -4.36
C ILE A 126 17.01 9.88 -5.49
N GLU A 127 17.74 8.76 -5.55
CA GLU A 127 18.67 8.46 -6.64
C GLU A 127 17.92 8.36 -7.98
N ARG A 128 16.75 7.71 -8.01
CA ARG A 128 15.93 7.64 -9.23
C ARG A 128 15.44 9.02 -9.66
N ILE A 129 14.87 9.82 -8.76
CA ILE A 129 14.39 11.18 -9.04
C ILE A 129 15.52 12.05 -9.61
N SER A 130 16.75 11.91 -9.10
CA SER A 130 17.91 12.66 -9.58
C SER A 130 18.26 12.41 -11.06
N LYS A 131 17.83 11.27 -11.61
CA LYS A 131 18.08 10.83 -12.99
C LYS A 131 16.90 11.05 -13.93
N LEU A 132 15.71 11.39 -13.41
CA LEU A 132 14.52 11.54 -14.24
C LEU A 132 14.64 12.74 -15.18
N SER A 133 14.27 12.53 -16.44
CA SER A 133 14.14 13.60 -17.43
C SER A 133 12.91 14.48 -17.16
N ASP A 134 12.83 15.62 -17.85
CA ASP A 134 11.62 16.46 -17.79
C ASP A 134 10.39 15.73 -18.35
N SER A 135 10.57 14.90 -19.38
CA SER A 135 9.50 14.05 -19.90
C SER A 135 9.03 13.02 -18.88
N ASP A 136 9.95 12.40 -18.13
CA ASP A 136 9.57 11.42 -17.10
C ASP A 136 8.79 12.10 -15.97
N ILE A 137 9.21 13.29 -15.53
CA ILE A 137 8.50 14.04 -14.48
C ILE A 137 7.10 14.45 -14.95
N ASN A 138 6.95 14.89 -16.20
CA ASN A 138 5.64 15.23 -16.76
C ASN A 138 4.75 13.98 -16.90
N HIS A 139 5.31 12.87 -17.34
CA HIS A 139 4.61 11.58 -17.40
C HIS A 139 4.17 11.08 -16.02
N ALA A 140 5.04 11.25 -15.00
CA ALA A 140 4.70 10.97 -13.61
C ALA A 140 3.52 11.82 -13.14
N SER A 141 3.55 13.11 -13.46
CA SER A 141 2.45 14.02 -13.16
C SER A 141 1.16 13.56 -13.82
N GLU A 142 1.20 13.15 -15.10
CA GLU A 142 0.01 12.69 -15.81
C GLU A 142 -0.58 11.41 -15.22
N SER A 143 0.28 10.43 -14.92
CA SER A 143 -0.12 9.14 -14.34
C SER A 143 -0.79 9.31 -12.98
N LEU A 144 -0.31 10.24 -12.14
CA LEU A 144 -0.85 10.47 -10.79
C LEU A 144 -2.16 11.29 -10.77
N ARG A 145 -2.66 11.72 -11.94
CA ARG A 145 -3.99 12.37 -12.04
C ARG A 145 -5.13 11.35 -12.03
N GLY A 146 -4.81 10.06 -12.05
CA GLY A 146 -5.77 8.96 -12.04
C GLY A 146 -6.17 8.51 -13.44
N PHE A 147 -7.03 7.49 -13.45
CA PHE A 147 -7.45 6.76 -14.64
C PHE A 147 -7.98 7.69 -15.75
N ASP A 148 -7.54 7.42 -16.98
CA ASP A 148 -7.96 8.09 -18.20
C ASP A 148 -8.35 7.06 -19.26
N ALA A 149 -9.49 7.30 -19.89
CA ALA A 149 -9.96 6.50 -21.02
C ALA A 149 -10.67 7.41 -22.03
N PRO A 150 -10.66 7.07 -23.34
CA PRO A 150 -11.35 7.86 -24.37
C PRO A 150 -12.84 8.08 -24.09
N ASP A 151 -13.51 7.09 -23.50
CA ASP A 151 -14.93 7.09 -23.15
C ASP A 151 -15.22 7.67 -21.75
N LEU A 152 -14.20 8.14 -21.02
CA LEU A 152 -14.37 8.74 -19.71
C LEU A 152 -15.20 10.04 -19.82
N PRO A 153 -16.34 10.18 -19.11
CA PRO A 153 -17.16 11.38 -19.16
C PRO A 153 -16.40 12.64 -18.70
N ASP A 154 -16.75 13.79 -19.26
CA ASP A 154 -16.10 15.08 -18.95
C ASP A 154 -16.10 15.43 -17.46
N SER A 155 -17.11 14.99 -16.71
CA SER A 155 -17.20 15.18 -15.26
C SER A 155 -16.03 14.54 -14.52
N PHE A 156 -15.65 13.32 -14.91
CA PHE A 156 -14.52 12.59 -14.35
C PHE A 156 -13.20 13.14 -14.87
N ARG A 157 -13.12 13.52 -16.16
CA ARG A 157 -11.92 14.17 -16.73
C ARG A 157 -11.58 15.47 -15.99
N ARG A 158 -12.58 16.29 -15.62
CA ARG A 158 -12.36 17.48 -14.78
C ARG A 158 -11.81 17.14 -13.39
N GLY A 159 -12.15 15.98 -12.85
CA GLY A 159 -11.62 15.47 -11.58
C GLY A 159 -10.12 15.15 -11.62
N ARG A 160 -9.55 15.00 -12.83
CA ARG A 160 -8.12 14.78 -13.08
C ARG A 160 -7.32 16.08 -13.06
N ASN A 161 -7.89 17.25 -12.74
CA ASN A 161 -7.15 18.53 -12.74
C ASN A 161 -6.12 18.67 -11.60
N THR A 162 -5.98 17.66 -10.76
CA THR A 162 -5.03 17.66 -9.64
C THR A 162 -4.31 16.33 -9.54
N VAL A 163 -3.05 16.37 -9.12
CA VAL A 163 -2.27 15.24 -8.67
C VAL A 163 -2.64 14.91 -7.22
N LYS A 164 -3.05 13.67 -6.96
CA LYS A 164 -3.40 13.21 -5.62
C LYS A 164 -2.40 12.16 -5.14
N LEU A 165 -1.55 12.55 -4.19
CA LEU A 165 -0.60 11.63 -3.56
C LEU A 165 -1.24 11.01 -2.32
N ARG A 166 -1.23 9.67 -2.17
CA ARG A 166 -1.75 9.02 -0.96
C ARG A 166 -1.08 9.53 0.32
N ALA A 167 0.24 9.74 0.27
CA ALA A 167 1.04 10.26 1.39
C ALA A 167 0.56 11.66 1.87
N SER A 168 -0.10 12.42 1.00
CA SER A 168 -0.48 13.80 1.27
C SER A 168 -1.83 13.94 2.01
N LYS A 169 -2.40 12.82 2.48
CA LYS A 169 -3.60 12.74 3.36
C LYS A 169 -4.77 13.63 2.94
N GLY A 170 -5.00 13.76 1.63
CA GLY A 170 -6.10 14.53 1.06
C GLY A 170 -5.76 15.93 0.57
N SER A 171 -4.50 16.39 0.72
CA SER A 171 -4.04 17.55 -0.02
C SER A 171 -3.86 17.19 -1.51
N SER A 172 -4.05 18.15 -2.39
CA SER A 172 -3.89 17.95 -3.83
C SER A 172 -2.93 18.99 -4.38
N LEU A 173 -2.07 18.57 -5.30
CA LEU A 173 -1.19 19.46 -6.03
C LEU A 173 -1.78 19.70 -7.41
N THR A 174 -1.62 20.91 -7.93
CA THR A 174 -1.72 21.10 -9.39
C THR A 174 -0.58 20.34 -10.08
N PRO A 175 -0.75 19.90 -11.34
CA PRO A 175 0.33 19.30 -12.13
C PRO A 175 1.60 20.15 -12.13
N GLU A 176 1.46 21.47 -12.27
CA GLU A 176 2.58 22.41 -12.32
C GLU A 176 3.34 22.46 -10.99
N GLN A 177 2.62 22.45 -9.86
CA GLN A 177 3.24 22.37 -8.54
C GLN A 177 3.97 21.05 -8.33
N PHE A 178 3.39 19.93 -8.75
CA PHE A 178 4.03 18.62 -8.66
C PHE A 178 5.33 18.60 -9.49
N VAL A 179 5.26 19.02 -10.75
CA VAL A 179 6.42 19.09 -11.65
C VAL A 179 7.51 20.00 -11.08
N ALA A 180 7.14 21.17 -10.56
CA ALA A 180 8.09 22.10 -9.94
C ALA A 180 8.79 21.47 -8.72
N GLN A 181 8.05 20.80 -7.84
CA GLN A 181 8.61 20.12 -6.66
C GLN A 181 9.52 18.96 -7.06
N ALA A 182 9.11 18.12 -8.02
CA ALA A 182 9.93 17.02 -8.52
C ALA A 182 11.25 17.52 -9.13
N LYS A 183 11.20 18.59 -9.94
CA LYS A 183 12.40 19.23 -10.50
C LYS A 183 13.29 19.85 -9.41
N ALA A 184 12.70 20.42 -8.37
CA ALA A 184 13.44 20.96 -7.23
C ALA A 184 14.19 19.85 -6.48
N ILE A 185 13.56 18.70 -6.22
CA ILE A 185 14.23 17.53 -5.60
C ILE A 185 15.35 17.00 -6.51
N ARG A 186 15.08 16.86 -7.82
CA ARG A 186 16.09 16.39 -8.79
C ARG A 186 17.34 17.27 -8.81
N SER A 187 17.15 18.59 -8.76
CA SER A 187 18.22 19.58 -8.91
C SER A 187 18.83 20.01 -7.57
N ALA A 188 18.39 19.43 -6.47
CA ALA A 188 18.86 19.75 -5.13
C ALA A 188 20.33 19.35 -4.94
N ASP A 189 21.05 20.13 -4.13
CA ASP A 189 22.38 19.75 -3.65
C ASP A 189 22.32 18.52 -2.71
N ASP A 190 23.47 17.95 -2.39
CA ASP A 190 23.53 16.71 -1.59
C ASP A 190 22.98 16.91 -0.17
N ALA A 191 23.17 18.09 0.42
CA ALA A 191 22.62 18.42 1.74
C ALA A 191 21.09 18.39 1.72
N SER A 192 20.48 19.00 0.70
CA SER A 192 19.04 19.04 0.50
C SER A 192 18.48 17.66 0.12
N LYS A 193 19.20 16.87 -0.69
CA LYS A 193 18.84 15.47 -0.99
C LYS A 193 18.80 14.61 0.27
N ASN A 194 19.73 14.77 1.19
CA ASN A 194 19.71 14.07 2.47
C ASN A 194 18.47 14.42 3.30
N ILE A 195 18.02 15.69 3.28
CA ILE A 195 16.78 16.11 3.92
C ILE A 195 15.56 15.44 3.26
N PHE A 196 15.50 15.44 1.92
CA PHE A 196 14.41 14.77 1.19
C PHE A 196 14.40 13.26 1.44
N GLN A 197 15.56 12.62 1.51
CA GLN A 197 15.69 11.20 1.84
C GLN A 197 15.15 10.90 3.24
N ALA A 198 15.47 11.74 4.25
CA ALA A 198 14.95 11.57 5.60
C ALA A 198 13.41 11.75 5.67
N ALA A 199 12.87 12.73 4.93
CA ALA A 199 11.44 12.93 4.81
C ALA A 199 10.75 11.75 4.10
N ALA A 200 11.33 11.26 3.01
CA ALA A 200 10.86 10.08 2.29
C ALA A 200 10.88 8.82 3.18
N LYS A 201 11.97 8.58 3.91
CA LYS A 201 12.08 7.48 4.88
C LYS A 201 10.92 7.52 5.88
N THR A 202 10.64 8.69 6.46
CA THR A 202 9.53 8.85 7.42
C THR A 202 8.18 8.47 6.81
N ALA A 203 7.88 8.94 5.61
CA ALA A 203 6.63 8.61 4.92
C ALA A 203 6.54 7.11 4.56
N ILE A 204 7.67 6.50 4.16
CA ILE A 204 7.76 5.09 3.79
C ILE A 204 7.62 4.18 5.01
N VAL A 205 8.20 4.53 6.17
CA VAL A 205 8.08 3.76 7.42
C VAL A 205 6.60 3.56 7.80
N ASP A 206 5.81 4.63 7.75
CA ASP A 206 4.38 4.58 8.09
C ASP A 206 3.62 3.61 7.18
N GLU A 207 3.92 3.61 5.87
CA GLU A 207 3.23 2.76 4.91
C GLU A 207 3.72 1.32 4.96
N LEU A 208 5.04 1.09 5.00
CA LEU A 208 5.63 -0.23 5.21
C LEU A 208 5.10 -0.89 6.49
N GLY A 209 5.03 -0.15 7.60
CA GLY A 209 4.55 -0.66 8.87
C GLY A 209 3.07 -1.08 8.82
N LYS A 210 2.23 -0.42 8.01
CA LYS A 210 0.85 -0.86 7.77
C LYS A 210 0.82 -2.11 6.89
N ARG A 211 1.48 -2.09 5.73
CA ARG A 211 1.49 -3.21 4.78
C ARG A 211 2.07 -4.47 5.40
N SER A 212 3.22 -4.37 6.07
CA SER A 212 3.87 -5.50 6.73
C SER A 212 3.02 -6.10 7.85
N ARG A 213 2.37 -5.29 8.70
CA ARG A 213 1.45 -5.80 9.73
C ARG A 213 0.25 -6.51 9.11
N SER A 214 -0.40 -5.88 8.14
CA SER A 214 -1.51 -6.46 7.40
C SER A 214 -1.16 -7.81 6.76
N LEU A 215 0.02 -7.91 6.13
CA LEU A 215 0.51 -9.15 5.52
C LEU A 215 0.88 -10.20 6.59
N GLY A 216 1.55 -9.79 7.67
CA GLY A 216 1.91 -10.69 8.78
C GLY A 216 0.68 -11.27 9.49
N ASP A 217 -0.39 -10.50 9.64
CA ASP A 217 -1.65 -10.97 10.22
C ASP A 217 -2.42 -11.92 9.29
N ALA A 218 -2.33 -11.71 7.98
CA ALA A 218 -3.08 -12.48 7.00
C ALA A 218 -2.35 -13.76 6.54
N VAL A 219 -1.04 -13.67 6.27
CA VAL A 219 -0.19 -14.72 5.71
C VAL A 219 1.06 -14.89 6.61
N PRO A 220 0.87 -15.27 7.89
CA PRO A 220 1.94 -15.28 8.90
C PRO A 220 3.09 -16.24 8.56
N GLU A 221 2.81 -17.33 7.86
CA GLU A 221 3.81 -18.29 7.40
C GLU A 221 4.82 -17.68 6.41
N ARG A 222 4.45 -16.59 5.73
CA ARG A 222 5.36 -15.85 4.84
C ARG A 222 5.87 -14.58 5.50
N PHE A 223 4.99 -13.74 6.03
CA PHE A 223 5.33 -12.38 6.49
C PHE A 223 5.39 -12.22 8.01
N GLY A 224 5.05 -13.25 8.79
CA GLY A 224 5.01 -13.20 10.25
C GLY A 224 6.35 -13.46 10.94
N SER A 225 7.40 -13.83 10.21
CA SER A 225 8.71 -14.13 10.81
C SER A 225 9.39 -12.88 11.36
N SER A 226 9.85 -12.92 12.62
CA SER A 226 10.56 -11.81 13.28
C SER A 226 11.97 -11.56 12.76
N GLY A 227 12.50 -12.44 11.90
CA GLY A 227 13.88 -12.37 11.38
C GLY A 227 14.11 -11.35 10.27
N GLY A 228 13.09 -10.58 9.85
CA GLY A 228 13.15 -9.65 8.73
C GLY A 228 12.67 -10.26 7.41
N LEU A 229 12.83 -9.50 6.34
CA LEU A 229 12.31 -9.78 5.01
C LEU A 229 13.38 -10.37 4.09
N THR A 230 12.97 -11.33 3.25
CA THR A 230 13.80 -11.81 2.14
C THR A 230 13.75 -10.85 0.94
N PRO A 231 14.72 -10.89 0.01
CA PRO A 231 14.70 -10.07 -1.21
C PRO A 231 13.38 -10.11 -1.98
N ILE A 232 12.75 -11.28 -2.14
CA ILE A 232 11.45 -11.39 -2.82
C ILE A 232 10.35 -10.61 -2.07
N GLN A 233 10.30 -10.75 -0.74
CA GLN A 233 9.32 -10.04 0.09
C GLN A 233 9.53 -8.53 0.03
N VAL A 234 10.79 -8.09 0.00
CA VAL A 234 11.16 -6.70 -0.18
C VAL A 234 10.65 -6.15 -1.51
N VAL A 235 10.91 -6.84 -2.63
CA VAL A 235 10.46 -6.42 -3.96
C VAL A 235 8.94 -6.31 -4.03
N LEU A 236 8.22 -7.25 -3.43
CA LEU A 236 6.76 -7.23 -3.40
C LEU A 236 6.20 -6.07 -2.55
N LEU A 237 6.81 -5.78 -1.40
CA LEU A 237 6.45 -4.63 -0.58
C LEU A 237 6.78 -3.29 -1.26
N ALA A 238 7.90 -3.22 -1.98
CA ALA A 238 8.26 -2.05 -2.79
C ALA A 238 7.18 -1.81 -3.87
N TYR A 239 6.79 -2.86 -4.60
CA TYR A 239 5.70 -2.81 -5.56
C TYR A 239 4.39 -2.34 -4.90
N SER A 240 4.00 -2.94 -3.77
CA SER A 240 2.79 -2.58 -3.02
C SER A 240 2.72 -1.08 -2.68
N ILE A 241 3.84 -0.50 -2.28
CA ILE A 241 3.91 0.92 -1.94
C ILE A 241 3.84 1.80 -3.18
N VAL A 242 4.63 1.48 -4.20
CA VAL A 242 4.77 2.32 -5.40
C VAL A 242 3.51 2.27 -6.26
N ALA A 243 2.92 1.08 -6.45
CA ALA A 243 1.70 0.88 -7.24
C ALA A 243 0.42 1.20 -6.44
N ASP A 244 0.56 1.52 -5.15
CA ASP A 244 -0.53 1.63 -4.19
C ASP A 244 -1.44 0.38 -4.12
N ASP A 245 -0.83 -0.76 -4.39
CA ASP A 245 -1.49 -2.06 -4.44
C ASP A 245 -1.47 -2.72 -3.05
N PRO A 246 -2.62 -2.98 -2.41
CA PRO A 246 -2.67 -3.66 -1.12
C PRO A 246 -2.26 -5.12 -1.12
N LEU A 247 -1.95 -5.70 -2.28
CA LEU A 247 -1.68 -7.14 -2.44
C LEU A 247 -2.86 -8.01 -1.99
N THR A 248 -4.03 -7.38 -1.83
CA THR A 248 -5.31 -8.06 -1.65
C THR A 248 -5.87 -8.45 -2.99
N ASP A 249 -6.84 -9.35 -2.94
CA ASP A 249 -7.62 -9.82 -4.07
C ASP A 249 -6.80 -10.65 -5.04
N SER A 250 -7.37 -11.76 -5.48
CA SER A 250 -6.91 -12.43 -6.68
C SER A 250 -7.07 -11.53 -7.92
N GLU A 251 -6.53 -11.96 -9.06
CA GLU A 251 -6.76 -11.31 -10.36
C GLU A 251 -8.26 -11.16 -10.63
N ALA A 252 -9.03 -12.22 -10.42
CA ALA A 252 -10.49 -12.21 -10.60
C ALA A 252 -11.20 -11.24 -9.63
N ASN A 253 -10.79 -11.21 -8.36
CA ASN A 253 -11.38 -10.30 -7.38
C ASN A 253 -11.01 -8.84 -7.66
N SER A 254 -9.82 -8.58 -8.21
CA SER A 254 -9.42 -7.24 -8.66
C SER A 254 -10.27 -6.78 -9.84
N GLN A 255 -10.55 -7.65 -10.80
CA GLN A 255 -11.48 -7.36 -11.91
C GLN A 255 -12.89 -7.03 -11.39
N ASN A 256 -13.40 -7.83 -10.44
CA ASN A 256 -14.69 -7.55 -9.82
C ASN A 256 -14.71 -6.21 -9.08
N HIS A 257 -13.63 -5.85 -8.39
CA HIS A 257 -13.53 -4.56 -7.73
C HIS A 257 -13.54 -3.39 -8.72
N MET A 258 -12.93 -3.54 -9.91
CA MET A 258 -13.03 -2.53 -10.97
C MET A 258 -14.48 -2.39 -11.47
N VAL A 259 -15.20 -3.50 -11.62
CA VAL A 259 -16.64 -3.49 -11.96
C VAL A 259 -17.45 -2.77 -10.88
N GLU A 260 -17.19 -3.05 -9.60
CA GLU A 260 -17.85 -2.37 -8.47
C GLU A 260 -17.57 -0.85 -8.47
N VAL A 261 -16.34 -0.44 -8.77
CA VAL A 261 -15.98 0.98 -8.92
C VAL A 261 -16.75 1.61 -10.07
N ARG A 262 -16.81 0.96 -11.24
CA ARG A 262 -17.58 1.43 -12.40
C ARG A 262 -19.05 1.66 -12.03
N ASP A 263 -19.67 0.66 -11.42
CA ASP A 263 -21.10 0.68 -11.08
C ASP A 263 -21.38 1.70 -9.98
N GLY A 264 -20.47 1.82 -9.01
CA GLY A 264 -20.49 2.84 -7.97
C GLY A 264 -20.44 4.25 -8.54
N MET A 265 -19.46 4.54 -9.41
CA MET A 265 -19.30 5.85 -10.06
C MET A 265 -20.48 6.18 -10.97
N THR A 266 -20.97 5.19 -11.72
CA THR A 266 -22.14 5.35 -12.59
C THR A 266 -23.39 5.71 -11.79
N ARG A 267 -23.63 5.01 -10.68
CA ARG A 267 -24.76 5.28 -9.79
C ARG A 267 -24.67 6.65 -9.12
N ILE A 268 -23.48 7.09 -8.70
CA ILE A 268 -23.30 8.39 -8.01
C ILE A 268 -23.48 9.56 -8.98
N THR A 269 -22.96 9.43 -10.20
CA THR A 269 -22.93 10.55 -11.17
C THR A 269 -24.09 10.53 -12.17
N GLY A 270 -24.77 9.40 -12.33
CA GLY A 270 -25.77 9.19 -13.39
C GLY A 270 -25.18 9.06 -14.78
N GLN A 271 -23.84 9.03 -14.92
CA GLN A 271 -23.12 8.90 -16.18
C GLN A 271 -22.35 7.59 -16.20
N THR A 272 -22.42 6.86 -17.32
CA THR A 272 -21.66 5.61 -17.48
C THR A 272 -20.17 5.88 -17.30
N TYR A 273 -19.56 5.27 -16.29
CA TYR A 273 -18.12 5.27 -16.12
C TYR A 273 -17.49 4.27 -17.11
N ALA A 274 -16.25 4.54 -17.52
CA ALA A 274 -15.54 3.75 -18.53
C ALA A 274 -15.49 2.25 -18.16
N SER A 275 -15.55 1.37 -19.15
CA SER A 275 -15.50 -0.08 -18.90
C SER A 275 -14.15 -0.49 -18.28
N PRO A 276 -14.12 -1.44 -17.33
CA PRO A 276 -12.86 -2.00 -16.82
C PRO A 276 -12.21 -3.01 -17.78
N ASP A 277 -12.91 -3.42 -18.84
CA ASP A 277 -12.40 -4.44 -19.77
C ASP A 277 -11.18 -3.93 -20.54
N GLY A 278 -10.10 -4.71 -20.55
CA GLY A 278 -8.84 -4.34 -21.18
C GLY A 278 -7.96 -3.39 -20.36
N HIS A 279 -8.39 -3.02 -19.14
CA HIS A 279 -7.62 -2.20 -18.22
C HIS A 279 -7.04 -3.03 -17.08
N LEU A 280 -5.93 -2.55 -16.52
CA LEU A 280 -5.27 -3.13 -15.37
C LEU A 280 -5.74 -2.39 -14.10
N ALA A 281 -5.76 -3.11 -12.98
CA ALA A 281 -6.22 -2.53 -11.71
C ALA A 281 -5.27 -1.45 -11.17
N TYR A 282 -3.96 -1.65 -11.33
CA TYR A 282 -2.90 -0.79 -10.78
C TYR A 282 -1.89 -0.40 -11.86
N GLY A 283 -0.89 0.41 -11.50
CA GLY A 283 0.21 0.78 -12.37
C GLY A 283 -0.10 1.96 -13.28
N ASN A 284 0.54 1.99 -14.44
CA ASN A 284 0.37 3.07 -15.40
C ASN A 284 -1.08 3.12 -15.88
N ASN A 285 -1.76 4.25 -15.63
CA ASN A 285 -3.18 4.39 -15.92
C ASN A 285 -4.04 3.26 -15.31
N GLY A 286 -3.68 2.79 -14.10
CA GLY A 286 -4.44 1.76 -13.40
C GLY A 286 -5.83 2.23 -13.02
N TYR A 287 -6.83 1.37 -13.24
CA TYR A 287 -8.25 1.68 -13.09
C TYR A 287 -8.67 1.96 -11.64
N LEU A 288 -8.12 1.20 -10.68
CA LEU A 288 -8.33 1.43 -9.25
C LEU A 288 -7.40 2.53 -8.74
N PHE A 289 -6.12 2.42 -9.07
CA PHE A 289 -5.09 3.40 -8.70
C PHE A 289 -4.06 3.53 -9.83
N SER A 290 -3.87 4.77 -10.30
CA SER A 290 -2.88 5.09 -11.31
C SER A 290 -1.60 5.64 -10.69
N THR A 291 -0.47 5.09 -11.09
CA THR A 291 0.87 5.43 -10.61
C THR A 291 1.87 5.31 -11.77
N PRO A 292 2.97 6.09 -11.80
CA PRO A 292 4.01 5.95 -12.82
C PRO A 292 4.94 4.78 -12.49
N LEU A 293 4.36 3.58 -12.51
CA LEU A 293 5.04 2.37 -12.07
C LEU A 293 6.18 1.99 -13.03
N ASP A 294 6.06 2.34 -14.30
CA ASP A 294 7.15 2.21 -15.28
C ASP A 294 8.42 2.98 -14.90
N LEU A 295 8.31 4.13 -14.23
CA LEU A 295 9.48 4.90 -13.80
C LEU A 295 10.13 4.35 -12.53
N ALA A 296 9.33 3.69 -11.69
CA ALA A 296 9.73 3.26 -10.34
C ALA A 296 9.98 1.75 -10.24
N PHE A 297 9.55 0.98 -11.24
CA PHE A 297 9.65 -0.47 -11.27
C PHE A 297 10.14 -0.99 -12.63
N ASP A 298 11.02 -0.23 -13.27
CA ASP A 298 11.84 -0.68 -14.40
C ASP A 298 13.09 -1.45 -13.94
N ASP A 299 13.80 -2.05 -14.89
CA ASP A 299 15.03 -2.80 -14.62
C ASP A 299 16.09 -1.95 -13.92
N GLU A 300 16.26 -0.68 -14.29
CA GLU A 300 17.29 0.17 -13.67
C GLU A 300 16.99 0.36 -12.19
N THR A 301 15.76 0.73 -11.86
CA THR A 301 15.32 1.07 -10.50
C THR A 301 15.24 -0.17 -9.63
N VAL A 302 14.75 -1.30 -10.16
CA VAL A 302 14.72 -2.56 -9.41
C VAL A 302 16.13 -3.09 -9.18
N ASN A 303 17.05 -3.00 -10.15
CA ASN A 303 18.43 -3.41 -9.90
C ASN A 303 19.14 -2.51 -8.89
N LEU A 304 18.88 -1.19 -8.93
CA LEU A 304 19.38 -0.25 -7.93
C LEU A 304 18.86 -0.59 -6.53
N LEU A 305 17.57 -0.91 -6.40
CA LEU A 305 16.98 -1.41 -5.17
C LEU A 305 17.71 -2.68 -4.68
N LEU A 306 17.98 -3.62 -5.58
CA LEU A 306 18.70 -4.86 -5.26
C LEU A 306 20.18 -4.63 -4.91
N ASP A 307 20.83 -3.59 -5.43
CA ASP A 307 22.19 -3.19 -5.03
C ASP A 307 22.18 -2.74 -3.56
N HIS A 308 21.29 -1.80 -3.21
CA HIS A 308 21.13 -1.29 -1.84
C HIS A 308 20.76 -2.40 -0.84
N ILE A 309 19.93 -3.36 -1.23
CA ILE A 309 19.63 -4.55 -0.41
C ILE A 309 20.89 -5.38 -0.18
N ALA A 310 21.64 -5.68 -1.24
CA ALA A 310 22.85 -6.49 -1.13
C ALA A 310 23.89 -5.85 -0.20
N GLU A 311 24.10 -4.54 -0.30
CA GLU A 311 25.00 -3.79 0.58
C GLU A 311 24.58 -3.90 2.05
N ARG A 312 23.30 -3.69 2.34
CA ARG A 312 22.79 -3.78 3.71
C ARG A 312 22.89 -5.22 4.22
N SER A 313 22.58 -6.22 3.40
CA SER A 313 22.67 -7.63 3.77
C SER A 313 24.10 -8.14 3.98
N ALA A 314 25.11 -7.47 3.44
CA ALA A 314 26.52 -7.89 3.55
C ALA A 314 27.26 -7.27 4.75
N ASN A 315 26.90 -6.07 5.20
CA ASN A 315 27.61 -5.36 6.26
C ASN A 315 27.27 -5.93 7.66
N GLN A 316 28.30 -6.42 8.36
CA GLN A 316 28.36 -6.75 9.79
C GLN A 316 28.98 -5.59 10.58
#